data_AF-A0AAP5AHC7-F1
#
_entry.id   AF-A0AAP5AHC7-F1
#
_cell.length_a   1.000
_cell.length_b   1.000
_cell.length_c   1.000
_cell.angle_alpha   90.00
_cell.angle_beta   90.00
_cell.angle_gamma   90.00
#
_symmetry.space_group_name_H-M   'P 1'
#
loop_
_entity.id
_entity.type
_entity.pdbx_description
1 polymer ?
#
loop_
_entity_poly.entity_id
_entity_poly.type
_entity_poly.pdbx_seq_one_letter_code
_entity_poly.pdbx_strand_id
1 'polypeptide(L)'
;MAERVQEGPFLLRHDPQPHPSLHVLCGHLHPLARLPGMQRRWPAFWLRERLTVLPAYSRFTAGIAPFVGAGEQLVACVDDDAIALPAR
;
A
#
# COMPACT_ATOMS: atom_id res chain seq x y z
N MET A 1 0.99 -7.30 22.68
CA MET A 1 1.05 -7.24 21.20
C MET A 1 0.89 -5.78 20.82
N ALA A 2 1.91 -5.16 20.24
CA ALA A 2 1.83 -3.73 19.90
C ALA A 2 0.84 -3.55 18.73
N GLU A 3 -0.36 -3.10 19.04
CA GLU A 3 -1.40 -2.79 18.04
C GLU A 3 -0.98 -1.59 17.17
N ARG A 4 -0.10 -0.73 17.72
CA ARG A 4 0.35 0.54 17.16
C ARG A 4 1.77 0.85 17.67
N VAL A 5 2.65 1.35 16.80
CA VAL A 5 4.00 1.84 17.14
C VAL A 5 4.20 3.21 16.47
N GLN A 6 4.71 4.19 17.21
CA GLN A 6 5.05 5.50 16.64
C GLN A 6 6.57 5.58 16.44
N GLU A 7 7.00 5.88 15.22
CA GLU A 7 8.40 6.03 14.83
C GLU A 7 8.57 7.39 14.13
N GLY A 8 8.99 8.40 14.90
CA GLY A 8 9.11 9.78 14.40
C GLY A 8 7.80 10.28 13.77
N PRO A 9 7.78 10.65 12.47
CA PRO A 9 6.58 11.14 11.78
C PRO A 9 5.59 10.03 11.39
N PHE A 10 5.91 8.77 11.66
CA PHE A 10 5.14 7.61 11.23
C PHE A 10 4.35 6.96 12.38
N LEU A 11 3.14 6.52 12.06
CA LEU A 11 2.36 5.63 12.91
C LEU A 11 2.19 4.28 12.21
N LEU A 12 2.86 3.25 12.72
CA LEU A 12 2.77 1.88 12.24
C LEU A 12 1.57 1.21 12.92
N ARG A 13 0.68 0.62 12.14
CA ARG A 13 -0.48 -0.13 12.67
C ARG A 13 -0.97 -1.17 11.67
N HIS A 14 -1.82 -2.08 12.12
CA HIS A 14 -2.38 -3.09 11.25
C HIS A 14 -3.41 -2.51 10.26
N ASP A 15 -4.40 -1.77 10.76
CA ASP A 15 -5.55 -1.33 9.95
C ASP A 15 -5.34 0.03 9.24
N PRO A 16 -5.95 0.23 8.05
CA PRO A 16 -5.84 1.44 7.25
C PRO A 16 -6.70 2.59 7.78
N GLN A 17 -6.52 2.96 9.05
CA GLN A 17 -7.22 4.06 9.68
C GLN A 17 -6.33 5.31 9.73
N PRO A 18 -6.74 6.45 9.11
CA PRO A 18 -5.98 7.69 9.12
C PRO A 18 -5.70 8.23 10.52
N HIS A 19 -4.65 9.04 10.63
CA HIS A 19 -4.29 9.78 11.84
C HIS A 19 -4.33 11.29 11.56
N PRO A 20 -4.75 12.15 12.51
CA PRO A 20 -4.87 13.59 12.29
C PRO A 20 -3.54 14.29 11.99
N SER A 21 -2.42 13.78 12.51
CA SER A 21 -1.11 14.47 12.46
C SER A 21 0.08 13.62 12.01
N LEU A 22 -0.09 12.30 11.83
CA LEU A 22 1.01 11.38 11.51
C LEU A 22 0.73 10.68 10.19
N HIS A 23 1.78 10.30 9.48
CA HIS A 23 1.65 9.45 8.30
C HIS A 23 1.49 8.00 8.74
N VAL A 24 0.40 7.36 8.34
CA VAL A 24 0.11 5.99 8.75
C VAL A 24 0.76 5.00 7.78
N LEU A 25 1.52 4.03 8.30
CA LEU A 25 1.98 2.86 7.57
C LEU A 25 1.20 1.65 8.05
N CYS A 26 0.46 0.98 7.16
CA CYS A 26 -0.40 -0.12 7.55
C CYS A 26 -0.43 -1.30 6.58
N GLY A 27 -0.91 -2.45 7.05
CA GLY A 27 -1.13 -3.64 6.25
C GLY A 27 -2.61 -3.90 5.99
N HIS A 28 -3.04 -5.13 6.31
CA HIS A 28 -4.41 -5.65 6.24
C HIS A 28 -4.99 -5.85 4.83
N LEU A 29 -4.97 -4.84 3.95
CA LEU A 29 -5.65 -4.90 2.65
C LEU A 29 -4.83 -5.59 1.54
N HIS A 30 -3.50 -5.56 1.66
CA HIS A 30 -2.55 -6.14 0.70
C HIS A 30 -2.82 -5.67 -0.75
N PRO A 31 -2.49 -4.42 -1.10
CA PRO A 31 -2.77 -3.87 -2.42
C PRO A 31 -2.05 -4.62 -3.53
N LEU A 32 -2.73 -4.77 -4.66
CA LEU A 32 -2.25 -5.39 -5.87
C LEU A 32 -2.41 -4.42 -7.05
N ALA A 33 -1.33 -4.21 -7.79
CA ALA A 33 -1.37 -3.53 -9.07
C ALA A 33 -1.87 -4.46 -10.19
N ARG A 34 -2.74 -3.93 -11.04
CA ARG A 34 -3.16 -4.56 -12.31
C ARG A 34 -2.72 -3.68 -13.47
N LEU A 35 -1.96 -4.27 -14.38
CA LEU A 35 -1.53 -3.58 -15.60
C LEU A 35 -2.45 -3.97 -16.76
N PRO A 36 -2.90 -3.02 -17.59
CA PRO A 36 -3.69 -3.32 -18.78
C PRO A 36 -2.99 -4.33 -19.68
N GLY A 37 -3.72 -5.32 -20.17
CA GLY A 37 -3.17 -6.37 -21.05
C GLY A 37 -2.37 -7.47 -20.33
N MET A 38 -2.22 -7.41 -19.01
CA MET A 38 -1.50 -8.42 -18.24
C MET A 38 -2.43 -9.16 -17.26
N GLN A 39 -2.33 -10.50 -17.25
CA GLN A 39 -3.09 -11.34 -16.31
C GLN A 39 -2.46 -11.40 -14.92
N ARG A 40 -1.13 -11.20 -14.85
CA ARG A 40 -0.38 -11.16 -13.60
C ARG A 40 -0.81 -9.94 -12.78
N ARG A 41 -0.79 -10.10 -11.45
CA ARG A 41 -0.92 -9.02 -10.49
C ARG A 41 0.38 -8.91 -9.71
N TRP A 42 0.72 -7.69 -9.31
CA TRP A 42 1.92 -7.42 -8.54
C TRP A 42 1.55 -6.88 -7.17
N PRO A 43 2.18 -7.34 -6.08
CA PRO A 43 2.11 -6.63 -4.81
C PRO A 43 2.46 -5.16 -5.02
N ALA A 44 1.73 -4.26 -4.38
CA ALA A 44 1.96 -2.84 -4.56
C ALA A 44 1.83 -2.08 -3.24
N PHE A 45 2.62 -1.02 -3.11
CA PHE A 45 2.34 0.03 -2.15
C PHE A 45 1.22 0.90 -2.69
N TRP A 46 0.28 1.28 -1.83
CA TRP A 46 -0.75 2.27 -2.14
C TRP A 46 -0.48 3.54 -1.34
N LEU A 47 -0.02 4.57 -2.04
CA LEU A 47 0.34 5.87 -1.50
C LEU A 47 -0.85 6.82 -1.54
N ARG A 48 -1.11 7.49 -0.42
CA ARG A 48 -2.19 8.46 -0.21
C ARG A 48 -1.66 9.58 0.69
N GLU A 49 -2.35 10.72 0.72
CA GLU A 49 -1.87 11.99 1.34
C GLU A 49 -1.26 11.84 2.75
N ARG A 50 -1.78 10.94 3.61
CA ARG A 50 -1.26 10.67 4.97
C ARG A 50 -1.34 9.19 5.37
N LEU A 51 -1.42 8.29 4.39
CA LEU A 51 -1.64 6.86 4.61
C LEU A 51 -0.98 6.07 3.49
N THR A 52 -0.11 5.13 3.87
CA THR A 52 0.45 4.14 2.96
C THR A 52 0.02 2.75 3.38
N VAL A 53 -0.60 2.04 2.45
CA VAL A 53 -0.91 0.62 2.63
C VAL A 53 0.20 -0.21 1.99
N LEU A 54 0.81 -1.08 2.79
CA LEU A 54 1.93 -1.93 2.43
C LEU A 54 1.44 -3.20 1.70
N PRO A 55 2.20 -3.73 0.73
CA PRO A 55 1.94 -5.05 0.17
C PRO A 55 2.06 -6.13 1.25
N ALA A 56 1.43 -7.28 1.01
CA ALA A 56 1.69 -8.44 1.84
C ALA A 56 3.14 -8.90 1.71
N TYR A 57 3.74 -9.28 2.85
CA TYR A 57 5.07 -9.90 2.85
C TYR A 57 5.06 -11.30 2.20
N SER A 58 3.93 -12.01 2.26
CA SER A 58 3.79 -13.36 1.71
C SER A 58 2.97 -13.37 0.42
N ARG A 59 3.28 -14.31 -0.48
CA ARG A 59 2.59 -14.47 -1.79
C ARG A 59 1.22 -15.15 -1.67
N PHE A 60 0.80 -15.53 -0.46
CA PHE A 60 -0.38 -16.38 -0.21
C PHE A 60 -1.62 -15.62 0.26
N THR A 61 -1.56 -14.29 0.34
CA THR A 61 -2.70 -13.49 0.77
C THR A 61 -3.60 -13.11 -0.40
N ALA A 62 -4.91 -13.28 -0.21
CA ALA A 62 -5.90 -12.59 -1.05
C ALA A 62 -5.74 -11.08 -0.82
N GLY A 63 -5.34 -10.35 -1.86
CA GLY A 63 -5.17 -8.90 -1.84
C GLY A 63 -6.22 -8.19 -2.70
N ILE A 64 -6.35 -6.87 -2.53
CA ILE A 64 -7.29 -6.05 -3.31
C ILE A 64 -6.57 -5.35 -4.46
N ALA A 65 -7.27 -5.13 -5.58
CA ALA A 65 -6.83 -4.15 -6.58
C ALA A 65 -7.63 -2.86 -6.36
N PRO A 66 -7.06 -1.84 -5.67
CA PRO A 66 -7.82 -0.65 -5.31
C PRO A 66 -8.13 0.20 -6.54
N PHE A 67 -9.25 0.93 -6.47
CA PHE A 67 -9.47 2.05 -7.37
C PHE A 67 -8.66 3.24 -6.86
N VAL A 68 -7.68 3.69 -7.66
CA VAL A 68 -6.76 4.77 -7.29
C VAL A 68 -7.45 6.11 -7.57
N GLY A 69 -7.70 6.87 -6.50
CA GLY A 69 -8.30 8.21 -6.60
C GLY A 69 -7.29 9.27 -7.04
N ALA A 70 -7.80 10.49 -7.30
CA ALA A 70 -6.94 11.64 -7.58
C ALA A 70 -5.97 11.90 -6.41
N GLY A 71 -4.69 12.10 -6.71
CA GLY A 71 -3.66 12.31 -5.69
C GLY A 71 -3.22 11.03 -4.95
N GLU A 72 -3.72 9.87 -5.35
CA GLU A 72 -3.23 8.57 -4.89
C GLU A 72 -2.35 7.92 -5.96
N GLN A 73 -1.47 7.01 -5.54
CA GLN A 73 -0.56 6.32 -6.45
C GLN A 73 -0.33 4.87 -6.02
N LEU A 74 -0.16 3.99 -7.00
CA LEU A 74 0.35 2.64 -6.78
C LEU A 74 1.82 2.55 -7.17
N VAL A 75 2.61 1.87 -6.35
CA VAL A 75 4.00 1.50 -6.66
C VAL A 75 4.09 -0.03 -6.67
N ALA A 76 4.24 -0.62 -7.85
CA ALA A 76 4.28 -2.05 -8.04
C ALA A 76 5.65 -2.63 -7.67
N CYS A 77 5.67 -3.75 -6.94
CA CYS A 77 6.86 -4.53 -6.65
C CYS A 77 7.07 -5.53 -7.79
N VAL A 78 8.11 -5.34 -8.59
CA VAL A 78 8.48 -6.19 -9.72
C VAL A 78 9.88 -6.72 -9.49
N ASP A 79 9.97 -8.00 -9.16
CA ASP A 79 11.22 -8.65 -8.78
C ASP A 79 11.91 -7.88 -7.64
N ASP A 80 13.05 -7.24 -7.86
CA ASP A 80 13.76 -6.44 -6.85
C ASP A 80 13.49 -4.92 -6.96
N ASP A 81 12.62 -4.51 -7.88
CA ASP A 81 12.33 -3.11 -8.17
C ASP A 81 10.96 -2.65 -7.66
N ALA A 82 10.88 -1.36 -7.31
CA ALA A 82 9.65 -0.65 -6.99
C ALA A 82 9.32 0.36 -8.08
N ILE A 83 8.31 0.05 -8.91
CA ILE A 83 7.95 0.85 -10.08
C ILE A 83 6.71 1.68 -9.79
N ALA A 84 6.87 3.01 -9.78
CA ALA A 84 5.76 3.94 -9.63
C ALA A 84 4.87 3.90 -10.88
N LEU A 85 3.59 3.59 -10.71
CA LEU A 85 2.61 3.65 -11.79
C LEU A 85 2.17 5.10 -12.00
N PRO A 86 1.71 5.47 -13.21
CA PRO A 86 1.17 6.81 -13.46
C PRO A 86 0.10 7.17 -12.42
N ALA A 87 0.28 8.32 -11.77
CA ALA A 87 -0.75 8.87 -10.89
C ALA A 87 -2.00 9.24 -11.71
N ARG A 88 -3.17 9.10 -11.10
CA ARG A 88 -4.45 9.52 -11.68
C ARG A 88 -4.79 10.96 -11.33
#